data_AF-A0AAI8X5A9-F1
#
_entry.id   AF-A0AAI8X5A9-F1
#
_cell.length_a   1.000
_cell.length_b   1.000
_cell.length_c   1.000
_cell.angle_alpha   90.00
_cell.angle_beta   90.00
_cell.angle_gamma   90.00
#
_symmetry.space_group_name_H-M   'P 1'
#
loop_
_entity.id
_entity.type
_entity.pdbx_description
1 polymer ?
#
loop_
_entity_poly.entity_id
_entity_poly.type
_entity_poly.pdbx_seq_one_letter_code
_entity_poly.pdbx_strand_id
1 'polypeptide(L)'
;MGSARFVGPAAGLVHDGRQVVEWFGEAGLYVLDPPLHGYRTIVASTLDHAPRIAARGGAEYGVETFLWGVTGEDLQRGEEADELPGSGWGNTLADALAEAGYALV
;
A
#
# COMPACT_ATOMS: atom_id res chain seq x y z
N MET A 1 -5.45 -17.73 -4.12
CA MET A 1 -5.81 -16.33 -3.86
C MET A 1 -5.89 -16.19 -2.35
N GLY A 2 -5.14 -15.24 -1.78
CA GLY A 2 -5.14 -14.95 -0.35
C GLY A 2 -6.26 -13.98 0.05
N SER A 3 -6.31 -13.62 1.32
CA SER A 3 -7.21 -12.61 1.87
C SER A 3 -6.44 -11.41 2.42
N ALA A 4 -7.02 -10.22 2.27
CA ALA A 4 -6.53 -8.98 2.83
C ALA A 4 -7.65 -8.35 3.67
N ARG A 5 -7.46 -8.31 4.99
CA ARG A 5 -8.46 -7.81 5.93
C ARG A 5 -8.02 -6.47 6.49
N PHE A 6 -8.89 -5.46 6.38
CA PHE A 6 -8.64 -4.15 6.98
C PHE A 6 -8.58 -4.25 8.52
N VAL A 7 -7.58 -3.59 9.13
CA VAL A 7 -7.41 -3.58 10.59
C VAL A 7 -7.37 -2.19 11.21
N GLY A 8 -7.25 -1.13 10.40
CA GLY A 8 -7.29 0.24 10.88
C GLY A 8 -6.53 1.21 9.98
N PRO A 9 -6.60 2.52 10.26
CA PRO A 9 -5.81 3.52 9.56
C PRO A 9 -4.30 3.32 9.84
N ALA A 10 -3.45 3.61 8.86
CA ALA A 10 -1.99 3.56 9.03
C ALA A 10 -1.38 4.89 9.52
N ALA A 11 -2.11 5.99 9.34
CA ALA A 11 -1.67 7.34 9.70
C ALA A 11 -1.36 7.45 11.20
N GLY A 12 -0.17 7.94 11.54
CA GLY A 12 0.27 8.09 12.93
C GLY A 12 0.72 6.80 13.61
N LEU A 13 0.66 5.65 12.93
CA LEU A 13 0.94 4.33 13.53
C LEU A 13 2.19 3.65 12.97
N VAL A 14 2.57 3.92 11.72
CA VAL A 14 3.69 3.23 11.06
C VAL A 14 4.95 4.07 11.16
N HIS A 15 6.06 3.42 11.46
CA HIS A 15 7.34 4.06 11.75
C HIS A 15 8.40 3.69 10.71
N ASP A 16 9.32 4.60 10.44
CA ASP A 16 10.60 4.34 9.79
C ASP A 16 11.71 4.71 10.79
N GLY A 17 12.16 3.70 11.54
CA GLY A 17 12.99 3.86 12.72
C GLY A 17 12.27 4.67 13.81
N ARG A 18 12.67 5.94 13.97
CA ARG A 18 12.08 6.84 14.98
C ARG A 18 11.05 7.80 14.42
N GLN A 19 10.91 7.86 13.10
CA GLN A 19 10.01 8.80 12.44
C GLN A 19 8.68 8.11 12.16
N VAL A 20 7.59 8.84 12.31
CA VAL A 20 6.28 8.38 11.82
C VAL A 20 6.24 8.62 10.32
N VAL A 21 5.83 7.62 9.56
CA VAL A 21 5.69 7.72 8.11
C VAL A 21 4.49 8.61 7.77
N GLU A 22 4.74 9.62 6.93
CA GLU A 22 3.68 10.38 6.28
C GLU A 22 3.23 9.65 5.02
N TRP A 23 1.92 9.46 4.89
CA TRP A 23 1.32 8.76 3.76
C TRP A 23 0.69 9.75 2.78
N PHE A 24 0.66 9.35 1.51
CA PHE A 24 -0.04 10.09 0.49
C PHE A 24 -1.46 9.53 0.31
N GLY A 25 -2.46 10.40 0.46
CA GLY A 25 -3.86 10.01 0.35
C GLY A 25 -4.35 9.20 1.55
N GLU A 26 -5.29 8.30 1.31
CA GLU A 26 -5.89 7.44 2.33
C GLU A 26 -5.00 6.22 2.57
N ALA A 27 -4.60 5.98 3.83
CA ALA A 27 -3.69 4.89 4.17
C ALA A 27 -4.31 3.93 5.20
N GLY A 28 -4.44 2.67 4.81
CA GLY A 28 -5.00 1.61 5.65
C GLY A 28 -4.00 0.48 5.92
N LEU A 29 -4.07 -0.08 7.12
CA LEU A 29 -3.39 -1.31 7.50
C LEU A 29 -4.26 -2.52 7.14
N TYR A 30 -3.63 -3.52 6.53
CA TYR A 30 -4.25 -4.77 6.15
C TYR A 30 -3.44 -5.95 6.65
N VAL A 31 -4.13 -6.95 7.20
CA VAL A 31 -3.53 -8.25 7.51
C VAL A 31 -3.76 -9.18 6.33
N LEU A 32 -2.68 -9.73 5.81
CA LEU A 32 -2.65 -10.68 4.71
C LEU A 32 -2.61 -12.12 5.22
N ASP A 33 -3.30 -13.00 4.49
CA ASP A 33 -3.17 -14.45 4.65
C ASP A 33 -3.23 -15.13 3.27
N PRO A 34 -2.13 -15.73 2.76
CA PRO A 34 -0.81 -15.86 3.39
C PRO A 34 0.00 -14.54 3.43
N PRO A 35 1.17 -14.48 4.10
CA PRO A 35 2.07 -13.31 4.03
C PRO A 35 2.64 -13.05 2.62
N LEU A 36 2.75 -11.78 2.23
CA LEU A 36 3.38 -11.35 0.97
C LEU A 36 4.83 -10.99 1.22
N HIS A 37 5.79 -11.67 0.57
CA HIS A 37 7.23 -11.46 0.79
C HIS A 37 7.63 -11.53 2.28
N GLY A 38 6.95 -12.35 3.06
CA GLY A 38 7.16 -12.46 4.52
C GLY A 38 6.39 -11.42 5.36
N TYR A 39 5.79 -10.40 4.75
CA TYR A 39 4.97 -9.41 5.43
C TYR A 39 3.54 -9.92 5.63
N ARG A 40 3.18 -10.15 6.90
CA ARG A 40 1.80 -10.49 7.28
C ARG A 40 0.91 -9.26 7.35
N THR A 41 1.47 -8.10 7.61
CA THR A 41 0.75 -6.84 7.67
C THR A 41 1.36 -5.91 6.62
N ILE A 42 0.49 -5.21 5.91
CA ILE A 42 0.90 -4.20 4.93
C ILE A 42 0.14 -2.90 5.16
N VAL A 43 0.68 -1.82 4.63
CA VAL A 43 -0.04 -0.57 4.41
C VAL A 43 -0.43 -0.49 2.95
N ALA A 44 -1.67 -0.11 2.67
CA ALA A 44 -2.08 0.35 1.34
C ALA A 44 -2.40 1.84 1.42
N SER A 45 -1.66 2.65 0.65
CA SER A 45 -1.81 4.10 0.54
C SER A 45 -2.39 4.42 -0.83
N THR A 46 -3.61 4.97 -0.88
CA THR A 46 -4.32 5.24 -2.14
C THR A 46 -4.54 6.75 -2.33
N LEU A 47 -4.09 7.24 -3.48
CA LEU A 47 -4.36 8.58 -4.01
C LEU A 47 -5.47 8.49 -5.07
N ASP A 48 -6.63 9.07 -4.80
CA ASP A 48 -7.74 9.08 -5.77
C ASP A 48 -7.51 10.03 -6.96
N HIS A 49 -6.50 10.89 -6.87
CA HIS A 49 -6.18 11.90 -7.88
C HIS A 49 -4.67 12.09 -8.07
N ALA A 50 -3.99 11.01 -8.44
CA ALA A 50 -2.56 10.99 -8.72
C ALA A 50 -2.24 11.48 -10.15
N PRO A 51 -1.31 12.44 -10.31
CA PRO A 51 -0.89 12.94 -11.61
C PRO A 51 0.08 11.98 -12.31
N ARG A 52 -0.11 11.76 -13.62
CA ARG A 52 0.84 11.08 -14.50
C ARG A 52 1.08 11.90 -15.76
N ILE A 53 2.34 11.96 -16.22
CA ILE A 53 2.65 12.61 -17.50
C ILE A 53 2.32 11.65 -18.64
N ALA A 54 1.42 12.06 -19.52
CA ALA A 54 1.04 11.27 -20.69
C ALA A 54 2.17 11.22 -21.72
N ALA A 55 2.33 10.08 -22.41
CA ALA A 55 3.37 9.90 -23.43
C ALA A 55 3.27 10.91 -24.59
N ARG A 56 2.08 11.46 -24.85
CA ARG A 56 1.84 12.50 -25.87
C ARG A 56 1.99 13.93 -25.34
N GLY A 57 2.43 14.09 -24.10
CA GLY A 57 2.46 15.36 -23.38
C GLY A 57 1.15 15.66 -22.64
N GLY A 58 1.24 16.47 -21.59
CA GLY A 58 0.12 16.81 -20.69
C GLY A 58 0.07 15.93 -19.43
N ALA A 59 -0.76 16.34 -18.47
CA ALA A 59 -1.02 15.60 -17.24
C ALA A 59 -2.36 14.85 -17.34
N GLU A 60 -2.32 13.56 -17.04
CA GLU A 60 -3.48 12.71 -16.76
C GLU A 60 -3.61 12.56 -15.25
N TYR A 61 -4.83 12.37 -14.76
CA TYR A 61 -5.09 12.11 -13.33
C TYR A 61 -5.88 10.82 -13.20
N GLY A 62 -5.52 10.02 -12.21
CA GLY A 62 -6.14 8.72 -11.95
C GLY A 62 -5.96 8.29 -10.50
N VAL A 63 -6.39 7.07 -10.21
CA VAL A 63 -6.16 6.45 -8.89
C VAL A 63 -4.78 5.79 -8.90
N GLU A 64 -4.04 5.91 -7.81
CA GLU A 64 -2.77 5.23 -7.61
C GLU A 64 -2.73 4.64 -6.21
N THR A 65 -2.34 3.37 -6.10
CA THR A 65 -2.21 2.69 -4.81
C THR A 65 -0.79 2.19 -4.64
N PHE A 66 -0.22 2.41 -3.46
CA PHE A 66 1.09 1.90 -3.03
C PHE A 66 0.92 0.89 -1.90
N LEU A 67 1.60 -0.24 -1.99
CA LEU A 67 1.61 -1.28 -0.97
C LEU A 67 2.98 -1.35 -0.29
N TRP A 68 3.00 -1.34 1.03
CA TRP A 68 4.24 -1.33 1.83
C TRP A 68 4.19 -2.42 2.90
N GLY A 69 5.25 -3.20 3.03
CA GLY A 69 5.39 -4.17 4.11
C GLY A 69 5.60 -3.50 5.46
N VAL A 70 4.97 -4.01 6.52
CA VAL A 70 5.28 -3.61 7.90
C VAL A 70 5.62 -4.81 8.78
N THR A 71 6.54 -4.61 9.73
CA THR A 71 7.08 -5.62 10.63
C THR A 71 7.00 -5.16 12.08
N GLY A 72 7.15 -6.12 13.00
CA GLY A 72 7.16 -5.83 14.42
C GLY A 72 5.79 -5.46 15.00
N GLU A 73 5.74 -5.38 16.32
CA GLU A 73 4.54 -4.94 17.06
C GLU A 73 4.39 -3.41 17.02
N ASP A 74 5.47 -2.69 16.73
CA ASP A 74 5.56 -1.24 16.59
C ASP A 74 5.36 -0.75 15.14
N LEU A 75 4.99 -1.65 14.22
CA LEU A 75 4.65 -1.35 12.83
C LEU A 75 5.78 -0.57 12.12
N GLN A 76 6.98 -1.13 12.12
CA GLN A 76 8.09 -0.59 11.33
C GLN A 76 7.85 -0.87 9.85
N ARG A 77 8.03 0.14 9.00
CA ARG A 77 8.10 -0.05 7.55
C ARG A 77 9.26 -0.98 7.24
N GLY A 78 9.02 -1.99 6.39
CA GLY A 78 10.01 -3.02 6.07
C GLY A 78 11.35 -2.45 5.61
N GLU A 79 12.44 -3.07 6.05
CA GLU A 79 13.82 -2.60 5.83
C GLU A 79 14.22 -2.54 4.35
N GLU A 80 13.61 -3.38 3.51
CA GLU A 80 13.87 -3.34 2.06
C GLU A 80 13.29 -2.08 1.40
N ALA A 81 12.39 -1.35 2.08
CA ALA A 81 11.80 -0.07 1.64
C ALA A 81 11.36 -0.02 0.17
N ASP A 82 11.17 -1.17 -0.46
CA ASP A 82 10.68 -1.31 -1.82
C ASP A 82 9.17 -1.52 -1.76
N GLU A 83 8.48 -0.89 -2.70
CA GLU A 83 7.05 -1.06 -2.89
C GLU A 83 6.73 -2.53 -3.19
N LEU A 84 5.71 -3.06 -2.51
CA LEU A 84 5.27 -4.42 -2.73
C LEU A 84 4.56 -4.56 -4.09
N PRO A 85 4.57 -5.78 -4.69
CA PRO A 85 3.85 -6.05 -5.93
C PRO A 85 2.38 -5.64 -5.87
N GLY A 86 1.85 -5.14 -6.99
CA GLY A 86 0.47 -4.62 -7.09
C GLY A 86 0.37 -3.09 -6.94
N SER A 87 1.42 -2.45 -6.43
CA SER A 87 1.52 -0.98 -6.42
C SER A 87 1.51 -0.42 -7.85
N GLY A 88 0.82 0.69 -8.07
CA GLY A 88 0.88 1.39 -9.35
C GLY A 88 -0.26 2.35 -9.66
N TRP A 89 0.00 3.22 -10.63
CA TRP A 89 -0.97 4.13 -11.22
C TRP A 89 -1.99 3.39 -12.08
N GLY A 90 -3.27 3.73 -11.90
CA GLY A 90 -4.42 3.07 -12.50
C GLY A 90 -5.04 2.00 -11.61
N ASN A 91 -4.38 1.64 -10.49
CA ASN A 91 -4.87 0.60 -9.58
C ASN A 91 -5.61 1.23 -8.40
N THR A 92 -6.89 0.86 -8.26
CA THR A 92 -7.59 1.03 -6.98
C THR A 92 -6.97 0.12 -5.93
N LEU A 93 -7.33 0.31 -4.66
CA LEU A 93 -6.95 -0.60 -3.58
C LEU A 93 -7.26 -2.07 -3.93
N ALA A 94 -8.46 -2.32 -4.46
CA ALA A 94 -8.90 -3.66 -4.80
C ALA A 94 -8.06 -4.25 -5.95
N ASP A 95 -7.74 -3.45 -6.96
CA ASP A 95 -6.90 -3.88 -8.09
C ASP A 95 -5.48 -4.19 -7.63
N ALA A 96 -4.88 -3.31 -6.82
CA ALA A 96 -3.53 -3.51 -6.28
C ALA A 96 -3.44 -4.80 -5.45
N LEU A 97 -4.41 -5.04 -4.57
CA LEU A 97 -4.47 -6.27 -3.78
C LEU A 97 -4.73 -7.50 -4.65
N ALA A 98 -5.59 -7.40 -5.66
CA ALA A 98 -5.87 -8.51 -6.58
C ALA A 98 -4.64 -8.88 -7.42
N GLU A 99 -3.89 -7.89 -7.92
CA GLU A 99 -2.62 -8.09 -8.61
C GLU A 99 -1.58 -8.74 -7.70
N ALA A 100 -1.56 -8.37 -6.41
CA ALA A 100 -0.74 -9.01 -5.39
C ALA A 100 -1.24 -10.43 -5.00
N GLY A 101 -2.39 -10.86 -5.52
CA GLY A 101 -2.97 -12.19 -5.32
C GLY A 101 -3.96 -12.32 -4.16
N TYR A 102 -4.50 -11.20 -3.66
CA TYR A 102 -5.39 -11.12 -2.50
C TYR A 102 -6.78 -10.58 -2.86
N ALA A 103 -7.79 -11.05 -2.15
CA ALA A 103 -9.12 -10.45 -2.15
C ALA A 103 -9.36 -9.69 -0.84
N LEU A 104 -10.02 -8.54 -0.91
CA LEU A 104 -10.51 -7.82 0.26
C LEU A 104 -11.62 -8.62 0.97
N VAL A 105 -11.56 -8.67 2.29
CA VAL A 105 -12.54 -9.39 3.16
C VAL A 105 -12.96 -8.59 4.38
#